data_AF-A0A377JLF9-F1
#
_entry.id   AF-A0A377JLF9-F1
#
_cell.length_a   1.000
_cell.length_b   1.000
_cell.length_c   1.000
_cell.angle_alpha   90.00
_cell.angle_beta   90.00
_cell.angle_gamma   90.00
#
_symmetry.space_group_name_H-M   'P 1'
#
loop_
_entity.id
_entity.type
_entity.pdbx_description
1 polymer ?
#
loop_
_entity_poly.entity_id
_entity_poly.type
_entity_poly.pdbx_seq_one_letter_code
_entity_poly.pdbx_strand_id
1 'polypeptide(L)'
;MLSRYGNKNDQQIHNYKYAMFAYAYTRRPVQMKPLFYAKSTIDYFELDVSKRGSQDTPMWILSFFVDSSCKQCRRNENLTIKELALKGDTKLEIKLAGGKNTIDTLNHQAKLLHLKVNNENSDKLNITTLNQTGANSDTQIFNKIKVEDFNLSGGKAHQLAGEITNLNITNGHSIKVSIMAALVAIVMLKSQVALLQRWI
;
A
#
# COMPACT_ATOMS: atom_id res chain seq x y z
N MET A 1 -35.99 -15.28 -16.51
CA MET A 1 -36.10 -15.89 -15.17
C MET A 1 -34.72 -16.42 -14.79
N LEU A 2 -34.05 -15.82 -13.80
CA LEU A 2 -32.85 -16.39 -13.17
C LEU A 2 -33.21 -16.64 -11.71
N SER A 3 -33.01 -17.88 -11.28
CA SER A 3 -33.56 -18.44 -10.05
C SER A 3 -33.02 -17.76 -8.80
N ARG A 4 -33.96 -17.46 -7.89
CA ARG A 4 -33.68 -17.14 -6.48
C ARG A 4 -33.13 -18.38 -5.75
N TYR A 5 -32.48 -18.12 -4.62
CA TYR A 5 -32.07 -19.03 -3.53
C TYR A 5 -30.67 -19.66 -3.65
N GLY A 6 -29.65 -18.82 -3.44
CA GLY A 6 -28.47 -19.20 -2.67
C GLY A 6 -28.67 -18.83 -1.20
N ASN A 7 -28.14 -19.64 -0.29
CA ASN A 7 -28.30 -19.55 1.16
C ASN A 7 -27.85 -18.17 1.70
N LYS A 8 -28.63 -17.54 2.59
CA LYS A 8 -28.32 -16.20 3.15
C LYS A 8 -27.07 -16.16 4.06
N ASN A 9 -26.42 -17.32 4.26
CA ASN A 9 -25.21 -17.48 5.06
C ASN A 9 -23.97 -17.83 4.22
N ASP A 10 -24.10 -18.01 2.91
CA ASP A 10 -22.92 -18.16 2.04
C ASP A 10 -22.35 -16.77 1.78
N GLN A 11 -21.46 -16.34 2.68
CA GLN A 11 -20.57 -15.23 2.39
C GLN A 11 -19.69 -15.67 1.22
N GLN A 12 -20.05 -15.27 0.01
CA GLN A 12 -19.23 -15.54 -1.17
C GLN A 12 -17.87 -14.88 -0.96
N ILE A 13 -16.86 -15.72 -0.77
CA ILE A 13 -15.45 -15.31 -0.78
C ILE A 13 -15.05 -15.27 -2.25
N HIS A 14 -14.70 -14.10 -2.74
CA HIS A 14 -14.27 -13.93 -4.12
C HIS A 14 -12.74 -14.05 -4.19
N ASN A 15 -12.25 -15.01 -4.96
CA ASN A 15 -10.82 -15.20 -5.18
C ASN A 15 -10.48 -14.81 -6.62
N TYR A 16 -9.92 -13.62 -6.80
CA TYR A 16 -9.41 -13.15 -8.09
C TYR A 16 -7.99 -13.66 -8.27
N LYS A 17 -7.73 -14.38 -9.36
CA LYS A 17 -6.36 -14.78 -9.71
C LYS A 17 -5.51 -13.60 -10.15
N TYR A 18 -6.11 -12.70 -10.92
CA TYR A 18 -5.43 -11.54 -11.47
C TYR A 18 -6.40 -10.37 -11.55
N ALA A 19 -5.92 -9.18 -11.21
CA ALA A 19 -6.52 -7.91 -11.58
C ALA A 19 -5.42 -7.03 -12.15
N MET A 20 -5.69 -6.33 -13.24
CA MET A 20 -4.72 -5.42 -13.85
C MET A 20 -5.43 -4.19 -14.37
N PHE A 21 -4.91 -3.02 -14.02
CA PHE A 21 -5.31 -1.78 -14.67
C PHE A 21 -4.06 -1.09 -15.22
N ALA A 22 -4.04 -0.92 -16.54
CA ALA A 22 -3.04 -0.12 -17.22
C ALA A 22 -3.70 1.16 -17.73
N TYR A 23 -3.14 2.32 -17.38
CA TYR A 23 -3.68 3.61 -17.81
C TYR A 23 -2.59 4.56 -18.27
N ALA A 24 -2.80 5.19 -19.42
CA ALA A 24 -1.93 6.21 -19.96
C ALA A 24 -2.63 7.57 -19.97
N TYR A 25 -1.99 8.63 -19.48
CA TYR A 25 -2.64 9.94 -19.29
C TYR A 25 -1.88 11.11 -19.93
N THR A 26 -2.63 12.07 -20.47
CA THR A 26 -2.09 13.30 -21.10
C THR A 26 -2.47 14.59 -20.34
N ARG A 27 -3.56 14.58 -19.55
CA ARG A 27 -4.03 15.67 -18.67
C ARG A 27 -4.75 15.09 -17.45
N ARG A 28 -4.70 15.79 -16.31
CA ARG A 28 -5.10 15.33 -14.96
C ARG A 28 -6.41 14.52 -14.90
N PRO A 29 -6.37 13.18 -14.78
CA PRO A 29 -7.40 12.44 -14.08
C PRO A 29 -7.08 12.45 -12.56
N VAL A 30 -8.11 12.42 -11.72
CA VAL A 30 -7.94 12.64 -10.26
C VAL A 30 -8.05 11.33 -9.46
N GLN A 31 -8.67 10.28 -9.99
CA GLN A 31 -8.99 9.09 -9.19
C GLN A 31 -9.28 7.83 -10.01
N MET A 32 -8.82 6.68 -9.51
CA MET A 32 -9.26 5.34 -9.93
C MET A 32 -9.94 4.64 -8.75
N LYS A 33 -11.15 4.12 -8.96
CA LYS A 33 -11.92 3.41 -7.94
C LYS A 33 -12.21 1.99 -8.42
N PRO A 34 -11.23 1.06 -8.38
CA PRO A 34 -11.56 -0.33 -8.59
C PRO A 34 -12.50 -0.81 -7.49
N LEU A 35 -13.57 -1.50 -7.91
CA LEU A 35 -14.58 -2.06 -7.04
C LEU A 35 -14.36 -3.56 -6.96
N PHE A 36 -14.22 -4.08 -5.75
CA PHE A 36 -14.17 -5.51 -5.48
C PHE A 36 -15.24 -5.84 -4.44
N TYR A 37 -15.72 -7.08 -4.47
CA TYR A 37 -16.65 -7.57 -3.45
C TYR A 37 -15.98 -7.62 -2.06
N ALA A 38 -16.79 -7.58 -1.01
CA ALA A 38 -16.30 -7.76 0.36
C ALA A 38 -15.59 -9.11 0.50
N LYS A 39 -14.59 -9.21 1.40
CA LYS A 39 -13.91 -10.49 1.71
C LYS A 39 -13.25 -11.11 0.48
N SER A 40 -12.79 -10.27 -0.43
CA SER A 40 -12.08 -10.74 -1.62
C SER A 40 -10.61 -10.99 -1.31
N THR A 41 -10.07 -12.02 -1.93
CA THR A 41 -8.63 -12.21 -2.09
C THR A 41 -8.25 -11.95 -3.53
N ILE A 42 -7.20 -11.18 -3.76
CA ILE A 42 -6.58 -10.99 -5.08
C ILE A 42 -5.18 -11.57 -5.02
N ASP A 43 -4.92 -12.64 -5.78
CA ASP A 43 -3.61 -13.29 -5.79
C ASP A 43 -2.54 -12.34 -6.39
N TYR A 44 -2.87 -11.63 -7.47
CA TYR A 44 -1.99 -10.63 -8.07
C TYR A 44 -2.78 -9.41 -8.55
N PHE A 45 -2.38 -8.24 -8.08
CA PHE A 45 -2.93 -6.96 -8.52
C PHE A 45 -1.82 -6.08 -9.12
N GLU A 46 -1.97 -5.69 -10.37
CA GLU A 46 -1.08 -4.74 -11.02
C GLU A 46 -1.79 -3.42 -11.35
N LEU A 47 -1.15 -2.33 -10.97
CA LEU A 47 -1.49 -0.99 -11.43
C LEU A 47 -0.27 -0.42 -12.15
N ASP A 48 -0.41 -0.24 -13.47
CA ASP A 48 0.60 0.42 -14.29
C ASP A 48 0.03 1.73 -14.81
N VAL A 49 0.61 2.84 -14.35
CA VAL A 49 0.19 4.17 -14.77
C VAL A 49 1.35 4.88 -15.44
N SER A 50 1.15 5.20 -16.72
CA SER A 50 2.17 5.83 -17.56
C SER A 50 1.75 7.25 -17.97
N LYS A 51 2.70 8.16 -17.84
CA LYS A 51 2.56 9.53 -18.30
C LYS A 51 2.78 9.59 -19.82
N ARG A 52 1.91 10.28 -20.55
CA ARG A 52 2.13 10.66 -21.95
C ARG A 52 2.27 12.18 -22.07
N GLY A 53 3.50 12.67 -22.12
CA GLY A 53 3.85 14.09 -22.33
C GLY A 53 4.69 14.71 -21.20
N SER A 54 4.83 16.04 -21.22
CA SER A 54 5.76 16.79 -20.34
C SER A 54 5.13 17.35 -19.05
N GLN A 55 3.80 17.31 -18.90
CA GLN A 55 3.03 17.89 -17.78
C GLN A 55 3.42 17.39 -16.37
N ASP A 56 2.97 18.00 -15.28
CA ASP A 56 3.22 17.45 -13.94
C ASP A 56 2.55 16.08 -13.73
N THR A 57 3.15 15.23 -12.88
CA THR A 57 2.57 13.95 -12.49
C THR A 57 1.44 14.19 -11.47
N PRO A 58 0.16 13.90 -11.79
CA PRO A 58 -0.93 14.04 -10.84
C PRO A 58 -0.84 12.97 -9.75
N MET A 59 -1.44 13.26 -8.60
CA MET A 59 -1.69 12.25 -7.57
C MET A 59 -2.90 11.41 -7.98
N TRP A 60 -2.67 10.13 -8.14
CA TRP A 60 -3.67 9.12 -8.35
C TRP A 60 -4.16 8.62 -7.02
N ILE A 61 -5.47 8.65 -6.81
CA ILE A 61 -6.06 8.00 -5.66
C ILE A 61 -6.57 6.65 -6.12
N LEU A 62 -5.98 5.58 -5.58
CA LEU A 62 -6.48 4.22 -5.69
C LEU A 62 -7.34 3.94 -4.47
N SER A 63 -8.65 3.95 -4.66
CA SER A 63 -9.58 3.63 -3.60
C SER A 63 -10.25 2.30 -3.87
N PHE A 64 -10.11 1.37 -2.95
CA PHE A 64 -10.87 0.13 -2.98
C PHE A 64 -12.13 0.34 -2.18
N PHE A 65 -13.27 0.24 -2.85
CA PHE A 65 -14.56 0.23 -2.17
C PHE A 65 -15.15 -1.17 -2.25
N VAL A 66 -15.62 -1.62 -1.10
CA VAL A 66 -16.58 -2.71 -1.01
C VAL A 66 -17.95 -2.12 -1.32
N ASP A 67 -18.68 -2.73 -2.26
CA ASP A 67 -20.01 -2.27 -2.69
C ASP A 67 -20.94 -1.99 -1.50
N SER A 68 -21.31 -0.70 -1.35
CA SER A 68 -22.12 -0.17 -0.25
C SER A 68 -23.61 -0.52 -0.36
N SER A 69 -24.06 -1.06 -1.50
CA SER A 69 -25.43 -1.55 -1.72
C SER A 69 -25.73 -2.78 -0.86
N CYS A 70 -24.70 -3.53 -0.46
CA CYS A 70 -24.85 -4.69 0.41
C CYS A 70 -24.90 -4.30 1.90
N LYS A 71 -26.10 -3.99 2.41
CA LYS A 71 -26.34 -3.69 3.85
C LYS A 71 -25.86 -4.79 4.80
N GLN A 72 -25.79 -6.06 4.34
CA GLN A 72 -25.32 -7.22 5.11
C GLN A 72 -23.80 -7.46 5.02
N CYS A 73 -23.11 -6.83 4.07
CA CYS A 73 -21.65 -6.91 3.92
C CYS A 73 -20.91 -5.98 4.90
N ARG A 74 -21.65 -5.17 5.68
CA ARG A 74 -21.16 -4.13 6.60
C ARG A 74 -20.43 -4.65 7.85
N ARG A 75 -20.06 -5.93 7.91
CA ARG A 75 -19.39 -6.55 9.06
C ARG A 75 -18.27 -7.48 8.54
N ASN A 76 -17.03 -6.98 8.65
CA ASN A 76 -15.76 -7.49 8.12
C ASN A 76 -15.58 -7.39 6.59
N GLU A 77 -15.14 -6.21 6.17
CA GLU A 77 -14.96 -5.75 4.77
C GLU A 77 -13.53 -5.97 4.24
N ASN A 78 -12.76 -6.85 4.89
CA ASN A 78 -11.33 -7.01 4.62
C ASN A 78 -11.07 -7.42 3.15
N LEU A 79 -10.18 -6.69 2.48
CA LEU A 79 -9.56 -7.08 1.24
C LEU A 79 -8.17 -7.64 1.55
N THR A 80 -7.84 -8.78 0.94
CA THR A 80 -6.48 -9.32 0.94
C THR A 80 -5.92 -9.27 -0.47
N ILE A 81 -4.75 -8.68 -0.63
CA ILE A 81 -3.98 -8.70 -1.88
C ILE A 81 -2.68 -9.42 -1.59
N LYS A 82 -2.40 -10.55 -2.24
CA LYS A 82 -1.14 -11.26 -1.98
C LYS A 82 0.03 -10.50 -2.58
N GLU A 83 -0.08 -10.11 -3.84
CA GLU A 83 0.93 -9.27 -4.48
C GLU A 83 0.29 -8.04 -5.12
N LEU A 84 0.75 -6.86 -4.72
CA LEU A 84 0.43 -5.59 -5.36
C LEU A 84 1.68 -5.05 -6.04
N ALA A 85 1.65 -4.98 -7.37
CA ALA A 85 2.68 -4.36 -8.19
C ALA A 85 2.24 -2.98 -8.66
N LEU A 86 2.99 -1.94 -8.28
CA LEU A 86 2.78 -0.57 -8.73
C LEU A 86 3.89 -0.18 -9.70
N LYS A 87 3.54 -0.11 -10.98
CA LYS A 87 4.46 0.21 -12.08
C LYS A 87 4.22 1.63 -12.60
N GLY A 88 5.20 2.10 -13.36
CA GLY A 88 5.15 3.39 -14.03
C GLY A 88 5.44 4.58 -13.12
N ASP A 89 5.15 5.76 -13.67
CA ASP A 89 5.64 7.07 -13.22
C ASP A 89 4.63 7.75 -12.28
N THR A 90 4.23 7.06 -11.23
CA THR A 90 2.98 7.37 -10.50
C THR A 90 3.25 8.14 -9.20
N LYS A 91 2.41 9.13 -8.89
CA LYS A 91 2.17 9.53 -7.50
C LYS A 91 0.88 8.84 -7.06
N LEU A 92 0.92 7.88 -6.14
CA LEU A 92 -0.23 7.07 -5.76
C LEU A 92 -0.59 7.27 -4.30
N GLU A 93 -1.87 7.42 -4.00
CA GLU A 93 -2.44 7.28 -2.67
C GLU A 93 -3.31 6.03 -2.64
N ILE A 94 -2.91 5.04 -1.85
CA ILE A 94 -3.74 3.86 -1.58
C ILE A 94 -4.67 4.20 -0.43
N LYS A 95 -5.97 4.02 -0.67
CA LYS A 95 -7.06 4.25 0.28
C LYS A 95 -7.94 3.02 0.35
N LEU A 96 -7.75 2.21 1.38
CA LEU A 96 -8.58 1.03 1.62
C LEU A 96 -9.74 1.43 2.53
N ALA A 97 -10.97 1.07 2.15
CA ALA A 97 -12.18 1.29 2.94
C ALA A 97 -12.58 0.01 3.68
N GLY A 98 -12.87 0.12 4.97
CA GLY A 98 -13.53 -0.95 5.72
C GLY A 98 -12.58 -1.99 6.32
N GLY A 99 -12.70 -2.21 7.64
CA GLY A 99 -12.06 -3.33 8.32
C GLY A 99 -10.53 -3.31 8.36
N LYS A 100 -9.93 -4.51 8.41
CA LYS A 100 -8.49 -4.75 8.46
C LYS A 100 -8.05 -5.34 7.12
N ASN A 101 -7.51 -4.51 6.26
CA ASN A 101 -7.03 -4.93 4.94
C ASN A 101 -5.59 -5.42 5.02
N THR A 102 -5.24 -6.38 4.16
CA THR A 102 -3.88 -6.94 4.11
C THR A 102 -3.30 -6.89 2.71
N ILE A 103 -2.02 -6.55 2.62
CA ILE A 103 -1.21 -6.72 1.41
C ILE A 103 0.00 -7.57 1.80
N ASP A 104 0.15 -8.77 1.26
CA ASP A 104 1.28 -9.62 1.69
C ASP A 104 2.60 -9.05 1.12
N THR A 105 2.62 -8.69 -0.17
CA THR A 105 3.77 -8.06 -0.81
C THR A 105 3.34 -6.85 -1.65
N LEU A 106 3.94 -5.69 -1.39
CA LEU A 106 3.78 -4.45 -2.14
C LEU A 106 5.10 -4.09 -2.83
N ASN A 107 5.15 -4.26 -4.15
CA ASN A 107 6.31 -3.92 -4.98
C ASN A 107 6.04 -2.59 -5.70
N HIS A 108 6.89 -1.57 -5.55
CA HIS A 108 6.70 -0.32 -6.28
C HIS A 108 7.98 0.40 -6.73
N GLN A 109 7.79 1.17 -7.81
CA GLN A 109 8.75 2.14 -8.36
C GLN A 109 8.14 3.54 -8.50
N ALA A 110 6.94 3.76 -7.97
CA ALA A 110 6.21 5.02 -8.00
C ALA A 110 7.07 6.20 -7.49
N LYS A 111 6.95 7.38 -8.11
CA LYS A 111 7.62 8.61 -7.68
C LYS A 111 7.19 9.05 -6.28
N LEU A 112 5.91 8.85 -5.96
CA LEU A 112 5.37 9.10 -4.62
C LEU A 112 4.36 7.99 -4.30
N LEU A 113 4.43 7.43 -3.10
CA LEU A 113 3.46 6.49 -2.57
C LEU A 113 2.98 6.97 -1.20
N HIS A 114 1.71 7.31 -1.08
CA HIS A 114 1.03 7.55 0.17
C HIS A 114 0.26 6.30 0.57
N LEU A 115 0.60 5.73 1.71
CA LEU A 115 -0.16 4.66 2.33
C LEU A 115 -1.08 5.26 3.39
N LYS A 116 -2.39 5.22 3.14
CA LYS A 116 -3.41 5.78 4.03
C LYS A 116 -4.63 4.87 4.13
N VAL A 117 -5.43 5.09 5.15
CA VAL A 117 -6.77 4.51 5.27
C VAL A 117 -7.83 5.59 5.07
N ASN A 118 -9.06 5.20 4.72
CA ASN A 118 -10.14 6.17 4.54
C ASN A 118 -10.66 6.74 5.87
N ASN A 119 -10.84 5.90 6.89
CA ASN A 119 -11.26 6.32 8.22
C ASN A 119 -10.27 5.83 9.31
N GLU A 120 -9.44 6.74 9.83
CA GLU A 120 -8.43 6.39 10.84
C GLU A 120 -9.02 5.86 12.17
N ASN A 121 -10.32 6.04 12.42
CA ASN A 121 -10.97 5.53 13.62
C ASN A 121 -11.26 4.02 13.54
N SER A 122 -11.49 3.49 12.34
CA SER A 122 -11.97 2.10 12.15
C SER A 122 -11.08 1.26 11.25
N ASP A 123 -10.41 1.87 10.28
CA ASP A 123 -9.76 1.18 9.19
C ASP A 123 -8.29 0.93 9.52
N LYS A 124 -7.77 -0.22 9.07
CA LYS A 124 -6.36 -0.57 9.18
C LYS A 124 -5.86 -1.18 7.87
N LEU A 125 -4.58 -0.95 7.58
CA LEU A 125 -3.85 -1.64 6.54
C LEU A 125 -2.61 -2.29 7.14
N ASN A 126 -2.50 -3.59 6.99
CA ASN A 126 -1.29 -4.34 7.31
C ASN A 126 -0.60 -4.73 6.01
N ILE A 127 0.70 -4.47 5.92
CA ILE A 127 1.55 -4.88 4.80
C ILE A 127 2.63 -5.78 5.38
N THR A 128 2.75 -7.01 4.88
CA THR A 128 3.82 -7.91 5.36
C THR A 128 5.16 -7.48 4.77
N THR A 129 5.27 -7.32 3.46
CA THR A 129 6.51 -6.87 2.82
C THR A 129 6.25 -5.68 1.90
N LEU A 130 6.98 -4.60 2.09
CA LEU A 130 7.03 -3.43 1.21
C LEU A 130 8.40 -3.34 0.56
N ASN A 131 8.45 -3.41 -0.77
CA ASN A 131 9.67 -3.28 -1.56
C ASN A 131 9.62 -1.99 -2.38
N GLN A 132 10.52 -1.05 -2.08
CA GLN A 132 10.73 0.17 -2.84
C GLN A 132 12.04 0.09 -3.61
N THR A 133 11.97 0.12 -4.95
CA THR A 133 13.17 0.00 -5.81
C THR A 133 13.45 1.23 -6.67
N GLY A 134 12.52 2.20 -6.76
CA GLY A 134 12.71 3.39 -7.59
C GLY A 134 13.71 4.38 -6.98
N ALA A 135 14.73 4.78 -7.75
CA ALA A 135 15.80 5.67 -7.28
C ALA A 135 15.31 7.05 -6.82
N ASN A 136 14.21 7.54 -7.42
CA ASN A 136 13.58 8.83 -7.09
C ASN A 136 12.21 8.65 -6.40
N SER A 137 11.94 7.46 -5.84
CA SER A 137 10.70 7.19 -5.13
C SER A 137 10.67 7.86 -3.75
N ASP A 138 9.48 8.29 -3.34
CA ASP A 138 9.18 8.78 -2.00
C ASP A 138 7.99 8.01 -1.43
N THR A 139 8.18 7.28 -0.33
CA THR A 139 7.07 6.59 0.36
C THR A 139 6.73 7.26 1.68
N GLN A 140 5.45 7.51 1.91
CA GLN A 140 4.93 8.10 3.14
C GLN A 140 3.92 7.17 3.79
N ILE A 141 4.23 6.76 5.03
CA ILE A 141 3.46 5.79 5.80
C ILE A 141 2.73 6.51 6.93
N PHE A 142 1.41 6.64 6.79
CA PHE A 142 0.57 7.40 7.74
C PHE A 142 0.04 6.50 8.87
N ASN A 143 -0.67 7.12 9.82
CA ASN A 143 -1.35 6.44 10.92
C ASN A 143 -2.22 5.26 10.43
N LYS A 144 -2.35 4.22 11.26
CA LYS A 144 -3.12 2.98 10.99
C LYS A 144 -2.59 2.08 9.86
N ILE A 145 -1.43 2.43 9.30
CA ILE A 145 -0.66 1.54 8.45
C ILE A 145 0.37 0.84 9.32
N LYS A 146 0.44 -0.49 9.21
CA LYS A 146 1.53 -1.30 9.74
C LYS A 146 2.25 -1.97 8.58
N VAL A 147 3.57 -1.85 8.56
CA VAL A 147 4.47 -2.58 7.66
C VAL A 147 5.36 -3.47 8.50
N GLU A 148 5.38 -4.78 8.24
CA GLU A 148 6.25 -5.71 8.94
C GLU A 148 7.69 -5.59 8.43
N ASP A 149 7.93 -5.82 7.15
CA ASP A 149 9.25 -5.70 6.52
C ASP A 149 9.24 -4.62 5.43
N PHE A 150 10.01 -3.55 5.63
CA PHE A 150 10.23 -2.54 4.60
C PHE A 150 11.64 -2.65 4.02
N ASN A 151 11.75 -3.07 2.77
CA ASN A 151 12.99 -3.09 1.99
C ASN A 151 13.08 -1.81 1.12
N LEU A 152 13.92 -0.87 1.55
CA LEU A 152 14.21 0.38 0.88
C LEU A 152 15.49 0.25 0.04
N SER A 153 15.33 -0.13 -1.23
CA SER A 153 16.43 -0.32 -2.18
C SER A 153 16.66 0.89 -3.10
N GLY A 154 15.87 1.96 -3.00
CA GLY A 154 16.06 3.21 -3.75
C GLY A 154 15.19 4.34 -3.20
N GLY A 155 15.53 5.60 -3.48
CA GLY A 155 14.72 6.75 -3.08
C GLY A 155 14.74 7.07 -1.58
N LYS A 156 13.62 7.61 -1.07
CA LYS A 156 13.43 8.04 0.32
C LYS A 156 12.11 7.50 0.87
N ALA A 157 11.98 7.50 2.20
CA ALA A 157 10.69 7.24 2.84
C ALA A 157 10.49 8.03 4.14
N HIS A 158 9.24 8.13 4.58
CA HIS A 158 8.80 8.92 5.72
C HIS A 158 7.79 8.14 6.55
N GLN A 159 8.03 8.05 7.86
CA GLN A 159 7.11 7.47 8.81
C GLN A 159 6.33 8.61 9.49
N LEU A 160 5.10 8.82 9.05
CA LEU A 160 4.19 9.88 9.48
C LEU A 160 3.10 9.31 10.41
N ALA A 161 3.53 8.64 11.48
CA ALA A 161 2.72 7.91 12.47
C ALA A 161 2.30 6.47 12.14
N GLY A 162 2.64 5.94 10.95
CA GLY A 162 2.55 4.50 10.70
C GLY A 162 3.57 3.69 11.49
N GLU A 163 3.40 2.37 11.55
CA GLU A 163 4.33 1.44 12.18
C GLU A 163 5.17 0.72 11.12
N ILE A 164 6.48 0.65 11.31
CA ILE A 164 7.40 -0.23 10.57
C ILE A 164 8.08 -1.12 11.60
N THR A 165 7.96 -2.44 11.47
CA THR A 165 8.59 -3.39 12.40
C THR A 165 10.07 -3.59 12.07
N ASN A 166 10.39 -3.95 10.83
CA ASN A 166 11.74 -4.16 10.31
C ASN A 166 11.98 -3.24 9.11
N LEU A 167 13.16 -2.63 9.07
CA LEU A 167 13.55 -1.72 8.01
C LEU A 167 14.93 -2.11 7.48
N ASN A 168 14.99 -2.51 6.22
CA ASN A 168 16.21 -2.88 5.53
C ASN A 168 16.53 -1.82 4.46
N ILE A 169 17.67 -1.15 4.57
CA ILE A 169 18.11 -0.14 3.60
C ILE A 169 19.33 -0.68 2.87
N THR A 170 19.21 -0.89 1.56
CA THR A 170 20.32 -1.36 0.72
C THR A 170 20.95 -0.23 -0.07
N ASN A 171 20.15 0.58 -0.78
CA ASN A 171 20.61 1.76 -1.55
C ASN A 171 19.67 2.99 -1.38
N GLY A 172 18.80 2.99 -0.37
CA GLY A 172 17.95 4.12 -0.02
C GLY A 172 18.70 5.24 0.69
N HIS A 173 18.27 6.50 0.52
CA HIS A 173 19.04 7.66 0.98
C HIS A 173 18.66 8.13 2.40
N SER A 174 17.39 8.08 2.78
CA SER A 174 16.96 8.64 4.08
C SER A 174 15.57 8.16 4.50
N ILE A 175 15.42 7.89 5.79
CA ILE A 175 14.11 7.80 6.44
C ILE A 175 13.95 8.91 7.48
N LYS A 176 12.89 9.71 7.34
CA LYS A 176 12.52 10.71 8.34
C LYS A 176 11.37 10.18 9.17
N VAL A 177 11.60 10.01 10.47
CA VAL A 177 10.59 9.59 11.45
C VAL A 177 9.97 10.84 12.08
N SER A 178 8.65 10.99 12.01
CA SER A 178 7.94 12.02 12.79
C SER A 178 7.84 11.57 14.24
N ILE A 179 8.59 12.22 15.12
CA ILE A 179 8.75 11.80 16.50
C ILE A 179 7.56 12.28 17.34
N MET A 180 6.55 11.41 17.52
CA MET A 180 5.76 11.36 18.76
C MET A 180 6.00 10.08 19.58
N ALA A 181 6.78 9.13 19.06
CA ALA A 181 7.19 7.93 19.80
C ALA A 181 8.51 7.36 19.24
N ALA A 182 9.62 8.06 19.45
CA ALA A 182 10.95 7.51 19.13
C ALA A 182 11.53 6.81 20.36
N LEU A 183 11.51 5.48 20.38
CA LEU A 183 12.44 4.71 21.22
C LEU A 183 13.08 3.49 20.54
N VAL A 184 12.73 3.12 19.30
CA VAL A 184 13.23 1.85 18.71
C VAL A 184 14.29 2.03 17.61
N ALA A 185 14.36 3.18 16.94
CA ALA A 185 15.29 3.39 15.81
C ALA A 185 16.79 3.53 16.20
N ILE A 186 17.13 3.62 17.50
CA ILE A 186 18.52 3.81 17.96
C ILE A 186 19.32 2.49 17.99
N VAL A 187 18.67 1.32 17.92
CA VAL A 187 19.35 0.03 18.14
C VAL A 187 20.16 -0.44 16.92
N MET A 188 19.72 -0.18 15.68
CA MET A 188 20.43 -0.69 14.49
C MET A 188 21.62 0.17 14.03
N LEU A 189 21.64 1.47 14.32
CA LEU A 189 22.81 2.32 14.01
C LEU A 189 24.01 2.02 14.93
N LYS A 190 23.77 1.60 16.17
CA LYS A 190 24.86 1.27 17.11
C LYS A 190 25.62 -0.01 16.75
N SER A 191 24.95 -1.02 16.17
CA SER A 191 25.63 -2.28 15.82
C SER A 191 26.56 -2.16 14.61
N GLN A 192 26.22 -1.33 13.63
CA GLN A 192 27.07 -1.09 12.45
C GLN A 192 28.28 -0.19 12.78
N VAL A 193 28.11 0.82 13.63
CA VAL A 193 29.23 1.66 14.09
C VAL A 193 30.19 0.88 15.00
N ALA A 194 29.68 -0.03 15.85
CA ALA A 194 30.51 -0.87 16.70
C ALA A 194 31.37 -1.90 15.92
N LEU A 195 30.91 -2.34 14.75
CA LEU A 195 31.69 -3.22 13.87
C LEU A 195 32.78 -2.48 13.10
N LEU A 196 32.55 -1.20 12.74
CA LEU A 196 33.53 -0.35 12.05
C LEU A 196 34.66 0.15 12.97
N GLN A 197 34.39 0.35 14.27
CA GLN A 197 35.42 0.75 15.25
C GLN A 197 36.32 -0.39 15.74
N ARG A 198 36.06 -1.65 15.34
CA ARG A 198 36.95 -2.79 15.65
C ARG A 198 38.04 -3.04 14.61
N TRP A 199 38.07 -2.25 13.52
CA TRP A 199 39.01 -2.41 12.40
C TRP A 199 39.73 -1.11 12.00
N ILE A 200 39.80 -0.13 12.92
CA ILE A 200 40.68 1.05 12.87
C ILE A 200 41.44 1.09 14.18
#